data_AF-E3NDK9-F1
#
_entry.id   AF-E3NDK9-F1
#
_cell.length_a   1.000
_cell.length_b   1.000
_cell.length_c   1.000
_cell.angle_alpha   90.00
_cell.angle_beta   90.00
_cell.angle_gamma   90.00
#
_symmetry.space_group_name_H-M   'P 1'
#
loop_
_entity.id
_entity.type
_entity.pdbx_description
1 polymer ?
#
loop_
_entity_poly.entity_id
_entity_poly.type
_entity_poly.pdbx_seq_one_letter_code
_entity_poly.pdbx_strand_id
1 'polypeptide(L)'
;MIIRLVTILMTSLLTPSWAVNPSKISNFDESFGRISGAGPLPRQVECYSCMSLSYQTSWKYLQATYIYPKVFTDRCRDPNSERGMPTVMCSSVCVSLMEPDVEAGVFIGFKHIRGCLDRVLRHGFNQSALRTHRFHQNNHCRTLSRSALFNPARTTDPPALGDVQLCSCYGDRCNYSTPLMTSSLLLVILLIFVHWVNNN
;
A
#
# COMPACT_ATOMS: atom_id res chain seq x y z
N MET A 1 1.47 -35.59 29.13
CA MET A 1 2.93 -35.36 28.96
C MET A 1 3.26 -34.32 27.87
N ILE A 2 2.36 -33.38 27.54
CA ILE A 2 2.58 -32.35 26.49
C ILE A 2 2.67 -30.92 27.11
N ILE A 3 2.18 -30.74 28.33
CA ILE A 3 2.17 -29.43 29.03
C ILE A 3 3.60 -28.92 29.34
N ARG A 4 4.62 -29.81 29.34
CA ARG A 4 6.02 -29.42 29.54
C ARG A 4 6.79 -29.05 28.25
N LEU A 5 6.20 -29.21 27.07
CA LEU A 5 6.85 -28.83 25.81
C LEU A 5 6.53 -27.38 25.40
N VAL A 6 5.39 -26.83 25.85
CA VAL A 6 4.95 -25.47 25.50
C VAL A 6 5.75 -24.38 26.23
N THR A 7 6.27 -24.67 27.42
CA THR A 7 7.08 -23.72 28.20
C THR A 7 8.50 -23.53 27.68
N ILE A 8 9.00 -24.39 26.78
CA ILE A 8 10.38 -24.31 26.27
C ILE A 8 10.48 -23.41 25.02
N LEU A 9 9.40 -23.15 24.29
CA LEU A 9 9.42 -22.26 23.11
C LEU A 9 9.21 -20.77 23.42
N MET A 10 8.97 -20.40 24.68
CA MET A 10 8.66 -19.01 25.07
C MET A 10 9.83 -18.24 25.72
N THR A 11 11.07 -18.72 25.62
CA THR A 11 12.23 -18.08 26.28
C THR A 11 13.38 -17.63 25.37
N SER A 12 13.26 -17.68 24.04
CA SER A 12 14.37 -17.37 23.12
C SER A 12 14.36 -16.01 22.42
N LEU A 13 13.50 -15.05 22.80
CA LEU A 13 13.44 -13.74 22.13
C LEU A 13 13.61 -12.54 23.07
N LEU A 14 14.45 -12.69 24.09
CA LEU A 14 15.01 -11.56 24.83
C LEU A 14 16.52 -11.75 24.95
N THR A 15 17.29 -11.12 24.06
CA THR A 15 18.48 -10.33 24.45
C THR A 15 18.83 -9.32 23.36
N PRO A 16 19.35 -8.14 23.76
CA PRO A 16 19.70 -7.04 22.87
C PRO A 16 21.18 -7.05 22.47
N SER A 17 21.52 -6.14 21.55
CA SER A 17 22.86 -5.57 21.32
C SER A 17 23.68 -6.17 20.17
N TRP A 18 23.75 -5.44 19.06
CA TRP A 18 25.03 -5.06 18.49
C TRP A 18 24.97 -3.60 18.07
N ALA A 19 25.87 -2.84 18.68
CA ALA A 19 26.09 -1.43 18.47
C ALA A 19 26.77 -1.21 17.12
N VAL A 20 26.26 -0.28 16.31
CA VAL A 20 27.02 0.29 15.19
C VAL A 20 27.66 1.58 15.69
N ASN A 21 28.99 1.51 15.84
CA ASN A 21 29.85 2.59 16.27
C ASN A 21 30.01 3.62 15.12
N PRO A 22 29.88 4.93 15.36
CA PRO A 22 30.04 5.95 14.33
C PRO A 22 31.49 6.42 14.28
N SER A 23 32.20 6.16 13.19
CA SER A 23 33.41 6.92 12.79
C SER A 23 33.99 6.45 11.46
N LYS A 24 33.62 7.13 10.37
CA LYS A 24 34.59 7.71 9.41
C LYS A 24 33.87 8.53 8.34
N ILE A 25 34.06 9.83 8.46
CA ILE A 25 33.92 10.85 7.42
C ILE A 25 35.16 10.78 6.50
N SER A 26 35.02 11.33 5.29
CA SER A 26 36.01 11.54 4.20
C SER A 26 35.92 10.47 3.10
N ASN A 27 35.68 10.78 1.83
CA ASN A 27 36.02 11.97 1.06
C ASN A 27 34.95 12.29 -0.01
N PHE A 28 34.70 13.59 -0.16
CA PHE A 28 34.31 14.17 -1.44
C PHE A 28 35.47 13.95 -2.41
N ASP A 29 35.20 13.36 -3.58
CA ASP A 29 36.04 13.66 -4.74
C ASP A 29 35.14 13.82 -5.97
N GLU A 30 35.25 15.01 -6.53
CA GLU A 30 34.55 15.49 -7.69
C GLU A 30 35.51 15.32 -8.86
N SER A 31 35.32 14.27 -9.67
CA SER A 31 36.10 14.14 -10.90
C SER A 31 35.22 13.64 -12.05
N PHE A 32 34.92 14.60 -12.92
CA PHE A 32 34.27 14.46 -14.22
C PHE A 32 35.10 13.51 -15.11
N GLY A 33 34.53 12.38 -15.49
CA GLY A 33 35.18 11.43 -16.40
C GLY A 33 34.17 10.42 -16.95
N ARG A 34 33.78 10.61 -18.21
CA ARG A 34 32.84 9.76 -18.96
C ARG A 34 33.23 8.29 -18.88
N ILE A 35 32.40 7.48 -18.22
CA ILE A 35 32.38 6.02 -18.39
C ILE A 35 30.92 5.63 -18.63
N SER A 36 30.66 5.11 -19.83
CA SER A 36 29.40 4.51 -20.24
C SER A 36 29.13 3.24 -19.42
N GLY A 37 28.58 3.41 -18.22
CA GLY A 37 28.08 2.33 -17.37
C GLY A 37 26.57 2.44 -17.27
N ALA A 38 25.86 1.47 -17.82
CA ALA A 38 24.43 1.32 -17.61
C ALA A 38 24.18 1.19 -16.09
N GLY A 39 23.77 2.29 -15.45
CA GLY A 39 23.06 2.20 -14.19
C GLY A 39 21.81 1.31 -14.39
N PRO A 40 21.29 0.66 -13.34
CA PRO A 40 20.04 -0.08 -13.49
C PRO A 40 19.01 0.90 -14.04
N LEU A 41 18.47 0.64 -15.23
CA LEU A 41 17.32 1.40 -15.70
C LEU A 41 16.27 1.36 -14.59
N PRO A 42 15.61 2.49 -14.26
CA PRO A 42 14.53 2.47 -13.29
C PRO A 42 13.55 1.41 -13.76
N ARG A 43 13.36 0.35 -12.96
CA ARG A 43 12.46 -0.74 -13.31
C ARG A 43 11.07 -0.14 -13.42
N GLN A 44 10.59 0.00 -14.66
CA GLN A 44 9.23 0.40 -14.93
C GLN A 44 8.35 -0.80 -14.62
N VAL A 45 7.35 -0.59 -13.77
CA VAL A 45 6.36 -1.61 -13.42
C VAL A 45 5.02 -1.23 -14.01
N GLU A 46 4.32 -2.20 -14.57
CA GLU A 46 3.01 -1.97 -15.15
C GLU A 46 1.94 -2.08 -14.06
N CYS A 47 1.16 -1.04 -13.79
CA CYS A 47 0.12 -1.08 -12.75
C CYS A 47 -1.27 -0.82 -13.34
N TYR A 48 -2.31 -1.41 -12.74
CA TYR A 48 -3.68 -1.04 -13.08
C TYR A 48 -3.97 0.40 -12.66
N SER A 49 -4.67 1.14 -13.52
CA SER A 49 -5.09 2.52 -13.25
C SER A 49 -6.60 2.65 -13.42
N CYS A 50 -7.32 2.69 -12.30
CA CYS A 50 -8.77 2.84 -12.29
C CYS A 50 -9.24 3.55 -11.02
N MET A 51 -10.46 4.07 -11.05
CA MET A 51 -11.19 4.50 -9.88
C MET A 51 -12.63 4.00 -9.93
N SER A 52 -13.27 3.83 -8.77
CA SER A 52 -14.71 3.56 -8.67
C SER A 52 -15.54 4.59 -9.44
N LEU A 53 -16.61 4.13 -10.11
CA LEU A 53 -17.45 4.97 -10.96
C LEU A 53 -18.09 6.14 -10.20
N SER A 54 -18.40 5.94 -8.92
CA SER A 54 -18.98 6.97 -8.04
C SER A 54 -18.11 8.24 -7.89
N TYR A 55 -16.81 8.18 -8.17
CA TYR A 55 -15.96 9.37 -8.19
C TYR A 55 -16.17 10.25 -9.42
N GLN A 56 -16.70 9.72 -10.52
CA GLN A 56 -16.86 10.45 -11.77
C GLN A 56 -17.82 11.64 -11.62
N THR A 57 -18.95 11.45 -10.93
CA THR A 57 -19.97 12.49 -10.73
C THR A 57 -19.46 13.65 -9.87
N SER A 58 -18.56 13.36 -8.93
CA SER A 58 -17.96 14.33 -7.99
C SER A 58 -16.57 14.79 -8.41
N TRP A 59 -16.12 14.43 -9.61
CA TRP A 59 -14.73 14.64 -10.06
C TRP A 59 -14.29 16.11 -10.00
N LYS A 60 -15.20 17.05 -10.23
CA LYS A 60 -14.93 18.50 -10.14
C LYS A 60 -14.33 18.94 -8.82
N TYR A 61 -14.62 18.24 -7.73
CA TYR A 61 -14.06 18.52 -6.40
C TYR A 61 -12.81 17.68 -6.11
N LEU A 62 -12.82 16.43 -6.57
CA LEU A 62 -11.77 15.44 -6.31
C LEU A 62 -10.50 15.68 -7.12
N GLN A 63 -10.63 16.38 -8.25
CA GLN A 63 -9.51 16.74 -9.11
C GLN A 63 -8.48 17.64 -8.42
N ALA A 64 -8.74 18.22 -7.25
CA ALA A 64 -7.72 18.91 -6.48
C ALA A 64 -6.75 17.92 -5.79
N THR A 65 -7.24 16.74 -5.42
CA THR A 65 -6.50 15.74 -4.65
C THR A 65 -5.91 14.65 -5.54
N TYR A 66 -6.72 14.11 -6.46
CA TYR A 66 -6.35 12.96 -7.28
C TYR A 66 -6.01 13.36 -8.72
N ILE A 67 -5.13 12.56 -9.34
CA ILE A 67 -4.87 12.61 -10.77
C ILE A 67 -5.91 11.77 -11.49
N TYR A 68 -6.34 12.22 -12.67
CA TYR A 68 -7.37 11.55 -13.48
C TYR A 68 -6.96 10.10 -13.79
N PRO A 69 -7.78 9.09 -13.45
CA PRO A 69 -7.47 7.69 -13.71
C PRO A 69 -7.62 7.36 -15.19
N LYS A 70 -7.06 6.23 -15.65
CA LYS A 70 -7.30 5.81 -17.04
C LYS A 70 -8.77 5.47 -17.32
N VAL A 71 -9.50 5.01 -16.31
CA VAL A 71 -10.94 4.71 -16.41
C VAL A 71 -11.64 4.84 -15.07
N PHE A 72 -12.90 5.27 -15.09
CA PHE A 72 -13.84 5.13 -13.98
C PHE A 72 -14.72 3.90 -14.21
N THR A 73 -14.80 2.99 -13.25
CA THR A 73 -15.58 1.75 -13.37
C THR A 73 -15.94 1.16 -12.00
N ASP A 74 -17.08 0.47 -11.91
CA ASP A 74 -17.46 -0.28 -10.70
C ASP A 74 -16.57 -1.51 -10.46
N ARG A 75 -15.87 -1.95 -11.49
CA ARG A 75 -15.04 -3.17 -11.47
C ARG A 75 -13.62 -2.90 -11.02
N CYS A 76 -13.31 -1.68 -10.60
CA CYS A 76 -11.98 -1.33 -10.08
C CYS A 76 -11.63 -2.13 -8.80
N ARG A 77 -12.63 -2.71 -8.12
CA ARG A 77 -12.41 -3.65 -7.03
C ARG A 77 -11.60 -4.88 -7.46
N ASP A 78 -11.88 -5.47 -8.61
CA ASP A 78 -11.27 -6.72 -9.08
C ASP A 78 -10.82 -6.60 -10.55
N PRO A 79 -9.76 -5.82 -10.85
CA PRO A 79 -9.36 -5.53 -12.23
C PRO A 79 -8.86 -6.76 -13.00
N ASN A 80 -8.46 -7.84 -12.30
CA ASN A 80 -8.05 -9.09 -12.94
C ASN A 80 -9.23 -9.92 -13.46
N SER A 81 -10.45 -9.64 -13.01
CA SER A 81 -11.66 -10.32 -13.48
C SER A 81 -11.98 -9.98 -14.94
N GLU A 82 -11.35 -8.96 -15.52
CA GLU A 82 -11.69 -8.45 -16.86
C GLU A 82 -10.49 -8.30 -17.77
N ARG A 83 -10.58 -8.89 -18.96
CA ARG A 83 -9.69 -8.55 -20.08
C ARG A 83 -10.02 -7.12 -20.52
N GLY A 84 -9.08 -6.19 -20.37
CA GLY A 84 -9.21 -4.83 -20.88
C GLY A 84 -9.13 -3.71 -19.83
N MET A 85 -8.87 -4.03 -18.56
CA MET A 85 -8.58 -2.98 -17.58
C MET A 85 -7.28 -2.24 -17.98
N PRO A 86 -7.29 -0.90 -18.11
CA PRO A 86 -6.14 -0.17 -18.59
C PRO A 86 -5.03 -0.16 -17.54
N THR A 87 -3.81 -0.25 -18.04
CA THR A 87 -2.59 -0.21 -17.25
C THR A 87 -1.75 1.01 -17.60
N VAL A 88 -0.82 1.35 -16.72
CA VAL A 88 0.13 2.43 -16.88
C VAL A 88 1.52 1.96 -16.44
N MET A 89 2.55 2.46 -17.14
CA MET A 89 3.94 2.25 -16.72
C MET A 89 4.28 3.23 -15.60
N CYS A 90 4.69 2.71 -14.45
CA CYS A 90 5.04 3.46 -13.26
C CYS A 90 6.55 3.39 -13.01
N SER A 91 7.15 4.52 -12.63
CA SER A 91 8.51 4.59 -12.05
C SER A 91 8.56 4.15 -10.60
N SER A 92 7.42 4.17 -9.91
CA SER A 92 7.24 3.74 -8.53
C SER A 92 6.49 2.42 -8.43
N VAL A 93 6.30 1.93 -7.21
CA VAL A 93 5.40 0.80 -6.90
C VAL A 93 3.95 1.05 -7.31
N CYS A 94 3.23 -0.06 -7.51
CA CYS A 94 1.78 -0.02 -7.66
C CYS A 94 1.11 0.19 -6.30
N VAL A 95 -0.02 0.89 -6.32
CA VAL A 95 -0.85 1.12 -5.13
C VAL A 95 -2.31 0.82 -5.39
N SER A 96 -3.00 0.50 -4.30
CA SER A 96 -4.45 0.42 -4.20
C SER A 96 -4.89 1.21 -2.97
N LEU A 97 -5.80 2.16 -3.15
CA LEU A 97 -6.47 2.84 -2.05
C LEU A 97 -7.90 2.33 -1.93
N MET A 98 -8.35 2.16 -0.70
CA MET A 98 -9.72 1.77 -0.37
C MET A 98 -10.30 2.78 0.61
N GLU A 99 -11.40 3.37 0.22
CA GLU A 99 -12.07 4.44 0.96
C GLU A 99 -13.49 3.99 1.32
N PRO A 100 -13.96 4.21 2.56
CA PRO A 100 -15.33 3.90 2.92
C PRO A 100 -16.30 4.78 2.12
N ASP A 101 -17.32 4.16 1.55
CA ASP A 101 -18.44 4.82 0.90
C ASP A 101 -19.56 5.02 1.91
N VAL A 102 -19.82 6.29 2.25
CA VAL A 102 -20.83 6.67 3.23
C VAL A 102 -21.75 7.71 2.60
N GLU A 103 -23.02 7.38 2.46
CA GLU A 103 -24.06 8.31 2.01
C GLU A 103 -25.09 8.50 3.12
N ALA A 104 -25.40 9.76 3.46
CA ALA A 104 -26.32 10.11 4.54
C ALA A 104 -26.02 9.43 5.91
N GLY A 105 -24.75 9.11 6.18
CA GLY A 105 -24.31 8.41 7.40
C GLY A 105 -24.42 6.89 7.34
N VAL A 106 -24.87 6.31 6.22
CA VAL A 106 -24.97 4.87 6.00
C VAL A 106 -23.75 4.38 5.24
N PHE A 107 -23.08 3.35 5.76
CA PHE A 107 -21.99 2.67 5.07
C PHE A 107 -22.53 1.77 3.95
N ILE A 108 -22.20 2.08 2.70
CA ILE A 108 -22.68 1.36 1.51
C ILE A 108 -21.63 0.36 1.01
N GLY A 109 -20.35 0.63 1.27
CA GLY A 109 -19.26 -0.24 0.87
C GLY A 109 -17.94 0.50 0.78
N PHE A 110 -17.10 0.09 -0.16
CA PHE A 110 -15.80 0.71 -0.40
C PHE A 110 -15.64 1.18 -1.84
N LYS A 111 -15.09 2.39 -1.96
CA LYS A 111 -14.57 2.92 -3.22
C LYS A 111 -13.11 2.53 -3.35
N HIS A 112 -12.73 2.13 -4.57
CA HIS A 112 -11.40 1.63 -4.89
C HIS A 112 -10.71 2.58 -5.86
N ILE A 113 -9.42 2.80 -5.63
CA ILE A 113 -8.55 3.60 -6.49
C ILE A 113 -7.27 2.80 -6.71
N ARG A 114 -6.81 2.67 -7.95
CA ARG A 114 -5.59 1.95 -8.31
C ARG A 114 -4.71 2.81 -9.20
N GLY A 115 -3.40 2.73 -9.01
CA GLY A 115 -2.44 3.47 -9.83
C GLY A 115 -1.00 3.32 -9.35
N CYS A 116 -0.17 4.31 -9.71
CA CYS A 116 1.21 4.43 -9.24
C CYS A 116 1.25 5.22 -7.93
N LEU A 117 2.15 4.86 -7.01
CA LEU A 117 2.38 5.61 -5.77
C LEU A 117 2.72 7.08 -6.02
N ASP A 118 3.50 7.38 -7.06
CA ASP A 118 3.94 8.72 -7.42
C ASP A 118 2.91 9.54 -8.24
N ARG A 119 1.89 8.89 -8.81
CA ARG A 119 0.94 9.53 -9.74
C ARG A 119 -0.53 9.42 -9.35
N VAL A 120 -0.88 8.81 -8.22
CA VAL A 120 -2.29 8.73 -7.80
C VAL A 120 -2.78 10.03 -7.15
N LEU A 121 -1.91 10.72 -6.41
CA LEU A 121 -2.19 12.01 -5.78
C LEU A 121 -1.50 13.14 -6.55
N ARG A 122 -2.16 14.29 -6.71
CA ARG A 122 -1.58 15.47 -7.38
C ARG A 122 -0.41 16.08 -6.62
N HIS A 123 -0.54 16.17 -5.30
CA HIS A 123 0.47 16.75 -4.42
C HIS A 123 1.36 15.67 -3.77
N GLY A 124 1.18 14.41 -4.20
CA GLY A 124 1.91 13.28 -3.66
C GLY A 124 1.54 12.95 -2.22
N PHE A 125 2.19 11.89 -1.73
CA PHE A 125 2.08 11.43 -0.35
C PHE A 125 3.09 12.12 0.56
N ASN A 126 2.79 12.15 1.84
CA ASN A 126 3.72 12.56 2.87
C ASN A 126 4.85 11.50 3.00
N GLN A 127 6.07 11.87 2.61
CA GLN A 127 7.22 10.97 2.58
C GLN A 127 7.57 10.43 3.97
N SER A 128 7.36 11.23 5.03
CA SER A 128 7.57 10.79 6.41
C SER A 128 6.59 9.70 6.80
N ALA A 129 5.33 9.80 6.37
CA ALA A 129 4.31 8.76 6.58
C ALA A 129 4.67 7.50 5.77
N LEU A 130 5.04 7.66 4.49
CA LEU A 130 5.40 6.51 3.64
C LEU A 130 6.60 5.72 4.18
N ARG A 131 7.62 6.42 4.69
CA ARG A 131 8.82 5.80 5.26
C ARG A 131 8.51 5.09 6.58
N THR A 132 7.76 5.75 7.47
CA THR A 132 7.38 5.18 8.77
C THR A 132 6.58 3.89 8.60
N HIS A 133 5.69 3.84 7.61
CA HIS A 133 4.85 2.67 7.34
C HIS A 133 5.45 1.69 6.32
N ARG A 134 6.68 1.94 5.85
CA ARG A 134 7.47 1.05 4.97
C ARG A 134 6.77 0.63 3.68
N PHE A 135 5.89 1.47 3.12
CA PHE A 135 5.17 1.19 1.87
C PHE A 135 6.11 1.03 0.66
N HIS A 136 7.31 1.61 0.73
CA HIS A 136 8.36 1.45 -0.28
C HIS A 136 9.18 0.17 -0.15
N GLN A 137 8.99 -0.68 0.86
CA GLN A 137 9.91 -1.81 1.06
C GLN A 137 9.22 -3.15 0.96
N ASN A 138 7.99 -3.23 1.43
CA ASN A 138 7.25 -4.48 1.54
C ASN A 138 5.81 -4.28 1.08
N ASN A 139 5.18 -5.36 0.62
CA ASN A 139 3.76 -5.38 0.31
C ASN A 139 2.96 -5.29 1.61
N HIS A 140 2.46 -4.09 1.93
CA HIS A 140 1.72 -3.83 3.16
C HIS A 140 0.51 -2.96 2.91
N CYS A 141 -0.51 -3.16 3.75
CA CYS A 141 -1.68 -2.31 3.80
C CYS A 141 -1.82 -1.71 5.19
N ARG A 142 -2.10 -0.40 5.24
CA ARG A 142 -2.45 0.29 6.48
C ARG A 142 -3.59 1.27 6.24
N THR A 143 -4.48 1.33 7.20
CA THR A 143 -5.50 2.37 7.30
C THR A 143 -4.90 3.56 8.04
N LEU A 144 -4.89 4.72 7.40
CA LEU A 144 -4.34 5.97 7.92
C LEU A 144 -5.34 7.09 7.64
N SER A 145 -5.28 8.15 8.45
CA SER A 145 -6.05 9.36 8.15
C SER A 145 -5.52 10.02 6.88
N ARG A 146 -6.43 10.55 6.04
CA ARG A 146 -6.03 11.28 4.83
C ARG A 146 -5.15 12.49 5.16
N SER A 147 -5.41 13.16 6.27
CA SER A 147 -4.62 14.29 6.76
C SER A 147 -3.16 13.95 7.08
N ALA A 148 -2.88 12.72 7.53
CA ALA A 148 -1.52 12.27 7.80
C ALA A 148 -0.80 11.80 6.53
N LEU A 149 -1.56 11.29 5.57
CA LEU A 149 -1.04 10.60 4.40
C LEU A 149 -0.89 11.51 3.17
N PHE A 150 -1.82 12.44 2.96
CA PHE A 150 -1.87 13.28 1.76
C PHE A 150 -1.20 14.62 2.04
N ASN A 151 -0.40 15.10 1.09
CA ASN A 151 0.09 16.48 1.18
C ASN A 151 -1.02 17.45 0.78
N PRO A 152 -1.24 18.54 1.55
CA PRO A 152 -2.21 19.55 1.18
C PRO A 152 -1.72 20.32 -0.06
N ALA A 153 -2.67 20.84 -0.86
CA ALA A 153 -2.33 21.64 -2.03
C ALA A 153 -1.71 22.98 -1.63
N ARG A 154 -2.20 23.59 -0.54
CA ARG A 154 -1.64 24.77 0.14
C ARG A 154 -1.67 24.57 1.64
N THR A 155 -0.75 25.21 2.36
CA THR A 155 -0.69 25.15 3.84
C THR A 155 -1.97 25.65 4.53
N THR A 156 -2.74 26.49 3.86
CA THR A 156 -4.01 27.05 4.36
C THR A 156 -5.23 26.17 4.07
N ASP A 157 -5.08 25.12 3.25
CA ASP A 157 -6.22 24.29 2.88
C ASP A 157 -6.64 23.41 4.05
N PRO A 158 -7.95 23.18 4.24
CA PRO A 158 -8.43 22.30 5.29
C PRO A 158 -7.87 20.88 5.11
N PRO A 159 -7.52 20.19 6.21
CA PRO A 159 -6.98 18.84 6.12
C PRO A 159 -8.01 17.88 5.52
N ALA A 160 -7.55 16.96 4.68
CA ALA A 160 -8.41 15.92 4.14
C ALA A 160 -8.94 15.02 5.27
N LEU A 161 -10.26 14.93 5.37
CA LEU A 161 -10.94 14.22 6.45
C LEU A 161 -11.14 12.73 6.16
N GLY A 162 -11.28 11.96 7.22
CA GLY A 162 -11.58 10.52 7.18
C GLY A 162 -10.37 9.64 6.88
N ASP A 163 -10.60 8.34 7.02
CA ASP A 163 -9.57 7.33 6.86
C ASP A 163 -9.55 6.74 5.46
N VAL A 164 -8.37 6.31 5.04
CA VAL A 164 -8.13 5.60 3.79
C VAL A 164 -7.17 4.44 4.05
N GLN A 165 -7.48 3.28 3.48
CA GLN A 165 -6.56 2.16 3.47
C GLN A 165 -5.66 2.26 2.24
N LEU A 166 -4.36 2.43 2.45
CA LEU A 166 -3.35 2.39 1.40
C LEU A 166 -2.67 1.03 1.42
N CYS A 167 -2.59 0.40 0.26
CA CYS A 167 -1.82 -0.81 0.00
C CYS A 167 -0.77 -0.52 -1.06
N SER A 168 0.47 -0.94 -0.84
CA SER A 168 1.53 -0.94 -1.85
C SER A 168 1.95 -2.36 -2.22
N CYS A 169 2.37 -2.55 -3.47
CA CYS A 169 2.96 -3.81 -3.90
C CYS A 169 4.02 -3.60 -4.99
N TYR A 170 4.96 -4.53 -5.06
CA TYR A 170 5.99 -4.60 -6.08
C TYR A 170 5.67 -5.63 -7.15
N GLY A 171 5.92 -5.28 -8.42
CA GLY A 171 5.79 -6.18 -9.57
C GLY A 171 4.68 -5.77 -10.54
N ASP A 172 4.69 -6.37 -11.72
CA ASP A 172 3.72 -6.06 -12.76
C ASP A 172 2.32 -6.52 -12.37
N ARG A 173 1.38 -5.60 -12.51
CA ARG A 173 -0.05 -5.73 -12.30
C ARG A 173 -0.41 -6.24 -10.90
N CYS A 174 0.50 -6.13 -9.93
CA CYS A 174 0.32 -6.66 -8.57
C CYS A 174 -0.85 -6.01 -7.83
N ASN A 175 -1.19 -4.76 -8.18
CA ASN A 175 -2.31 -4.04 -7.60
C ASN A 175 -3.64 -4.49 -8.20
N TYR A 176 -3.86 -5.80 -8.34
CA TYR A 176 -5.16 -6.37 -8.70
C TYR A 176 -5.90 -6.92 -7.49
N SER A 177 -5.15 -7.52 -6.56
CA SER A 177 -5.71 -8.03 -5.32
C SER A 177 -5.80 -6.89 -4.33
N THR A 178 -6.99 -6.63 -3.80
CA THR A 178 -7.05 -6.09 -2.44
C THR A 178 -6.69 -7.26 -1.54
N PRO A 179 -5.64 -7.19 -0.72
CA PRO A 179 -5.48 -8.20 0.30
C PRO A 179 -6.72 -8.06 1.19
N LEU A 180 -7.62 -9.03 1.04
CA LEU A 180 -8.54 -9.35 2.11
C LEU A 180 -7.64 -9.45 3.33
N MET A 181 -7.98 -8.75 4.41
CA MET A 181 -7.45 -9.14 5.70
C MET A 181 -7.96 -10.56 5.91
N THR A 182 -7.24 -11.56 5.40
CA THR A 182 -7.53 -12.96 5.57
C THR A 182 -7.35 -13.16 7.06
N SER A 183 -8.47 -13.10 7.77
CA SER A 183 -8.50 -13.25 9.20
C SER A 183 -7.84 -14.58 9.50
N SER A 184 -6.64 -14.54 10.08
CA SER A 184 -5.90 -15.73 10.52
C SER A 184 -6.76 -16.64 11.42
N LEU A 185 -7.88 -16.14 11.93
CA LEU A 185 -8.91 -16.88 12.65
C LEU A 185 -9.50 -18.05 11.86
N LEU A 186 -9.66 -17.96 10.53
CA LEU A 186 -10.23 -19.07 9.74
C LEU A 186 -9.29 -20.28 9.69
N LEU A 187 -7.99 -20.04 9.57
CA LEU A 187 -6.99 -21.12 9.64
C LEU A 187 -6.92 -21.74 11.03
N VAL A 188 -7.01 -20.92 12.08
CA VAL A 188 -7.03 -21.41 13.48
C VAL A 188 -8.27 -22.26 13.75
N ILE A 189 -9.47 -21.82 13.30
CA ILE A 189 -10.72 -22.59 13.47
C ILE A 189 -10.65 -23.92 12.72
N LEU A 190 -10.09 -23.93 11.51
CA LEU A 190 -9.97 -25.16 10.71
C LEU A 190 -8.98 -26.15 11.34
N LEU A 191 -7.88 -25.67 11.92
CA LEU A 191 -6.94 -26.51 12.68
C LEU A 191 -7.56 -27.09 13.96
N ILE A 192 -8.36 -26.30 14.69
CA ILE A 192 -9.09 -26.77 15.87
C ILE A 192 -10.12 -27.83 15.47
N PHE A 193 -10.86 -27.61 14.38
CA PHE A 193 -11.86 -28.55 13.89
C PHE A 193 -11.24 -29.88 13.44
N VAL A 194 -10.14 -29.84 12.66
CA VAL A 194 -9.43 -31.05 12.24
C VAL A 194 -8.87 -31.81 13.43
N HIS A 195 -8.32 -31.11 14.43
CA HIS A 195 -7.87 -31.75 15.66
C HIS A 195 -9.03 -32.39 16.44
N TRP A 196 -10.19 -31.74 16.52
CA TRP A 196 -11.38 -32.30 17.19
C TRP A 196 -11.89 -33.57 16.49
N VAL A 197 -12.00 -33.56 15.15
CA VAL A 197 -12.43 -34.71 14.36
C VAL A 197 -11.47 -35.90 14.48
N ASN A 198 -10.16 -35.64 14.54
CA ASN A 198 -9.16 -36.72 14.59
C ASN A 198 -9.01 -37.35 15.99
N ASN A 199 -9.61 -36.74 17.02
CA ASN A 199 -9.48 -37.16 18.42
C ASN A 199 -10.80 -37.70 19.00
N ASN A 200 -11.80 -37.93 18.14
CA ASN A 200 -13.12 -38.45 18.44
C ASN A 200 -13.41 -39.62 17.49
#